data_AF-K7G4T4-F1
#
_entry.id   AF-K7G4T4-F1
#
_cell.length_a   1.000
_cell.length_b   1.000
_cell.length_c   1.000
_cell.angle_alpha   90.00
_cell.angle_beta   90.00
_cell.angle_gamma   90.00
#
_symmetry.space_group_name_H-M   'P 1'
#
loop_
_entity.id
_entity.type
_entity.pdbx_description
1 polymer ?
#
loop_
_entity_poly.entity_id
_entity_poly.type
_entity_poly.pdbx_seq_one_letter_code
_entity_poly.pdbx_strand_id
1 'polypeptide(L)'
;MIQHHIEACTKIPSMKEILLVGFYQPTEALSRFLVSAQQEFKIPIRYLQEYAALGTGGGIYHFRDQILSGGPDAFFVLNADVCSEFPLPEMLAFQQQHGDPQSFVILGTTVRGGLGQPQAAGSLGTHLNRAC
;
A
#
# COMPACT_ATOMS: atom_id res chain seq x y z
N MET A 1 6.31 2.33 -11.55
CA MET A 1 5.62 1.46 -10.57
C MET A 1 5.97 1.82 -9.13
N ILE A 2 7.22 1.65 -8.66
CA ILE A 2 7.57 1.96 -7.25
C ILE A 2 7.35 3.44 -6.90
N GLN A 3 7.79 4.39 -7.75
CA GLN A 3 7.55 5.82 -7.57
C GLN A 3 6.08 6.16 -7.31
N HIS A 4 5.18 5.62 -8.13
CA HIS A 4 3.73 5.81 -8.00
C HIS A 4 3.20 5.35 -6.62
N HIS A 5 3.75 4.28 -6.06
CA HIS A 5 3.39 3.84 -4.70
C HIS A 5 3.92 4.79 -3.64
N ILE A 6 5.16 5.27 -3.78
CA ILE A 6 5.76 6.24 -2.85
C ILE A 6 4.93 7.53 -2.84
N GLU A 7 4.54 8.03 -4.01
CA GLU A 7 3.67 9.21 -4.17
C GLU A 7 2.27 8.99 -3.60
N ALA A 8 1.74 7.77 -3.62
CA ALA A 8 0.49 7.47 -2.93
C ALA A 8 0.67 7.51 -1.40
N CYS A 9 1.76 6.94 -0.89
CA CYS A 9 2.09 6.96 0.54
C CYS A 9 2.31 8.37 1.08
N THR A 10 2.84 9.31 0.28
CA THR A 10 3.07 10.69 0.73
C THR A 10 1.78 11.47 1.00
N LYS A 11 0.63 10.98 0.51
CA LYS A 11 -0.70 11.56 0.77
C LYS A 11 -1.22 11.23 2.18
N ILE A 12 -0.62 10.26 2.88
CA ILE A 12 -1.01 9.90 4.24
C ILE A 12 -0.38 10.89 5.24
N PRO A 13 -1.17 11.50 6.14
CA PRO A 13 -0.63 12.37 7.16
C PRO A 13 0.29 11.57 8.11
N SER A 14 1.46 12.14 8.43
CA SER A 14 2.41 11.56 9.38
C SER A 14 2.94 10.17 9.00
N MET A 15 3.15 9.91 7.71
CA MET A 15 3.79 8.68 7.23
C MET A 15 5.17 8.49 7.88
N LYS A 16 5.33 7.41 8.66
CA LYS A 16 6.56 7.15 9.44
C LYS A 16 7.70 6.61 8.59
N GLU A 17 7.43 5.61 7.75
CA GLU A 17 8.41 5.00 6.86
C GLU A 17 7.73 4.21 5.72
N ILE A 18 8.49 3.95 4.66
CA ILE A 18 8.11 3.06 3.56
C ILE A 18 9.09 1.88 3.54
N LEU A 19 8.54 0.66 3.62
CA LEU A 19 9.31 -0.57 3.55
C LEU A 19 9.08 -1.25 2.22
N LEU A 20 10.11 -1.32 1.38
CA LEU A 20 10.10 -2.13 0.17
C LEU A 20 10.61 -3.53 0.50
N VAL A 21 9.73 -4.52 0.41
CA VAL A 21 10.05 -5.93 0.74
C VAL A 21 10.23 -6.73 -0.55
N GLY A 22 11.29 -7.52 -0.64
CA GLY A 22 11.46 -8.48 -1.73
C GLY A 22 12.67 -9.38 -1.54
N PHE A 23 12.77 -10.46 -2.31
CA PHE A 23 13.84 -11.45 -2.16
C PHE A 23 15.10 -11.17 -2.99
N TYR A 24 15.00 -10.34 -4.04
CA TYR A 24 16.13 -10.02 -4.90
C TYR A 24 17.12 -9.10 -4.20
N GLN A 25 18.41 -9.28 -4.48
CA GLN A 25 19.41 -8.30 -4.04
C GLN A 25 19.15 -6.96 -4.76
N PRO A 26 19.08 -5.83 -4.04
CA PRO A 26 18.81 -4.54 -4.66
C PRO A 26 19.93 -4.18 -5.63
N THR A 27 19.55 -3.84 -6.86
CA THR A 27 20.50 -3.37 -7.86
C THR A 27 20.97 -1.96 -7.52
N GLU A 28 22.14 -1.55 -8.04
CA GLU A 28 22.63 -0.17 -7.92
C GLU A 28 21.60 0.87 -8.37
N ALA A 29 20.84 0.56 -9.42
CA ALA A 29 19.78 1.44 -9.93
C ALA A 29 18.64 1.59 -8.92
N LEU A 30 18.18 0.49 -8.32
CA LEU A 30 17.15 0.54 -7.29
C LEU A 30 17.64 1.30 -6.06
N SER A 31 18.85 1.01 -5.59
CA SER A 31 19.43 1.68 -4.42
C SER A 31 19.52 3.19 -4.62
N ARG A 32 20.00 3.66 -5.79
CA ARG A 32 20.02 5.10 -6.12
C ARG A 32 18.63 5.70 -6.16
N PHE A 33 17.67 5.00 -6.78
CA PHE A 33 16.28 5.44 -6.83
C PHE A 33 15.70 5.63 -5.43
N LEU A 34 15.87 4.68 -4.51
CA LEU A 34 15.36 4.77 -3.14
C LEU A 34 15.99 5.94 -2.37
N VAL A 35 17.30 6.18 -2.55
CA VAL A 35 17.98 7.34 -1.95
C VAL A 35 17.43 8.65 -2.48
N SER A 36 17.25 8.78 -3.80
CA SER A 36 16.67 9.97 -4.41
C SER A 36 15.23 10.22 -3.95
N ALA A 37 14.39 9.18 -3.92
CA ALA A 37 13.01 9.29 -3.44
C ALA A 37 12.94 9.71 -1.96
N GLN A 38 13.79 9.14 -1.09
CA GLN A 38 13.88 9.56 0.31
C GLN A 38 14.28 11.05 0.43
N GLN A 39 15.20 11.53 -0.39
CA GLN A 39 15.61 12.93 -0.41
C GLN A 39 14.51 13.86 -0.93
N GLU A 40 13.74 13.43 -1.91
CA GLU A 40 12.63 14.19 -2.49
C GLU A 40 11.46 14.29 -1.52
N PHE A 41 10.97 13.14 -1.04
CA PHE A 41 9.75 13.06 -0.25
C PHE A 41 9.96 13.24 1.26
N LYS A 42 11.21 13.21 1.73
CA LYS A 42 11.57 13.34 3.16
C LYS A 42 10.93 12.28 4.06
N ILE A 43 10.59 11.13 3.51
CA ILE A 43 10.07 9.96 4.24
C ILE A 43 11.16 8.89 4.23
N PRO A 44 11.52 8.27 5.36
CA PRO A 44 12.45 7.14 5.39
C PRO A 44 12.00 6.00 4.48
N ILE A 45 12.90 5.48 3.63
CA ILE A 45 12.62 4.36 2.74
C ILE A 45 13.69 3.28 2.93
N ARG A 46 13.27 2.07 3.30
CA ARG A 46 14.18 0.93 3.53
C ARG A 46 13.84 -0.24 2.62
N TYR A 47 14.87 -0.94 2.15
CA TYR A 47 14.71 -2.23 1.48
C TYR A 47 14.88 -3.36 2.50
N LEU A 48 13.88 -4.22 2.63
CA LEU A 48 13.94 -5.42 3.47
C LEU A 48 14.06 -6.63 2.56
N GLN A 49 15.27 -7.21 2.52
CA GLN A 49 15.55 -8.34 1.66
C GLN A 49 15.13 -9.66 2.33
N GLU A 50 14.18 -10.37 1.74
CA GLU A 50 13.86 -11.74 2.15
C GLU A 50 15.02 -12.68 1.82
N TYR A 51 15.27 -13.67 2.69
CA TYR A 51 16.33 -14.67 2.47
C TYR A 51 15.96 -15.71 1.39
N ALA A 52 14.67 -15.80 1.05
CA ALA A 52 14.09 -16.65 0.01
C ALA A 52 12.76 -16.03 -0.43
N ALA A 53 12.08 -16.59 -1.44
CA ALA A 53 10.73 -16.14 -1.81
C ALA A 53 9.69 -16.63 -0.79
N LEU A 54 9.50 -15.88 0.32
CA LEU A 54 8.60 -16.28 1.41
C LEU A 54 7.12 -16.03 1.08
N GLY A 55 6.86 -15.28 0.00
CA GLY A 55 5.52 -14.81 -0.37
C GLY A 55 5.03 -13.70 0.55
N THR A 56 3.89 -13.09 0.22
CA THR A 56 3.38 -11.89 0.91
C THR A 56 3.22 -12.10 2.42
N GLY A 57 2.54 -13.17 2.82
CA GLY A 57 2.33 -13.48 4.25
C GLY A 57 3.64 -13.82 4.97
N GLY A 58 4.55 -14.54 4.30
CA GLY A 58 5.85 -14.92 4.85
C GLY A 58 6.76 -13.71 5.09
N GLY A 59 6.84 -12.79 4.13
CA GLY A 59 7.59 -11.53 4.27
C GLY A 59 7.05 -10.66 5.40
N ILE A 60 5.73 -10.51 5.49
CA ILE A 60 5.08 -9.75 6.59
C ILE A 60 5.42 -10.37 7.95
N TYR A 61 5.26 -11.70 8.09
CA TYR A 61 5.55 -12.38 9.35
C TYR A 61 7.05 -12.31 9.72
N HIS A 62 7.93 -12.48 8.73
CA HIS A 62 9.37 -12.42 8.93
C HIS A 62 9.85 -11.06 9.43
N PHE A 63 9.29 -9.97 8.87
CA PHE A 63 9.65 -8.60 9.22
C PHE A 63 8.72 -7.93 10.23
N ARG A 64 7.80 -8.67 10.88
CA ARG A 64 6.77 -8.12 11.77
C ARG A 64 7.32 -7.17 12.84
N ASP A 65 8.47 -7.49 13.44
CA ASP A 65 9.07 -6.65 14.50
C ASP A 65 9.63 -5.34 13.93
N GLN A 66 10.11 -5.35 12.67
CA GLN A 66 10.55 -4.14 11.98
C GLN A 66 9.36 -3.31 11.49
N ILE A 67 8.29 -3.95 11.01
CA ILE A 67 7.05 -3.28 10.57
C ILE A 67 6.38 -2.58 11.76
N LEU A 68 6.38 -3.21 12.94
CA LEU A 68 5.79 -2.66 14.17
C LEU A 68 6.75 -1.74 14.93
N SER A 69 7.98 -1.58 14.46
CA SER A 69 8.98 -0.71 15.08
C SER A 69 8.48 0.74 15.13
N GLY A 70 8.65 1.40 16.28
CA GLY A 70 8.16 2.77 16.48
C GLY A 70 6.63 2.88 16.66
N GLY A 71 5.93 1.75 16.83
CA GLY A 71 4.51 1.70 17.19
C GLY A 71 3.62 2.46 16.21
N PRO A 72 3.49 2.01 14.94
CA PRO A 72 2.55 2.63 14.02
C PRO A 72 1.10 2.40 14.47
N ASP A 73 0.24 3.41 14.30
CA ASP A 73 -1.19 3.27 14.58
C ASP A 73 -1.89 2.42 13.51
N ALA A 74 -1.34 2.40 12.29
CA ALA A 74 -1.78 1.59 11.15
C ALA A 74 -0.62 1.38 10.17
N PHE A 75 -0.69 0.32 9.36
CA PHE A 75 0.21 0.12 8.22
C PHE A 75 -0.57 -0.34 6.99
N PHE A 76 -0.05 -0.03 5.81
CA PHE A 76 -0.61 -0.45 4.54
C PHE A 76 0.24 -1.55 3.92
N VAL A 77 -0.41 -2.51 3.25
CA VAL A 77 0.25 -3.50 2.41
C VAL A 77 -0.18 -3.26 0.98
N LEU A 78 0.78 -2.99 0.11
CA LEU A 78 0.56 -2.72 -1.31
C LEU A 78 1.44 -3.69 -2.11
N ASN A 79 0.88 -4.33 -3.13
CA ASN A 79 1.69 -5.13 -4.04
C ASN A 79 2.29 -4.22 -5.12
N ALA A 80 3.62 -4.25 -5.28
CA ALA A 80 4.34 -3.26 -6.11
C ALA A 80 4.06 -3.36 -7.62
N ASP A 81 3.45 -4.45 -8.07
CA ASP A 81 3.01 -4.68 -9.44
C ASP A 81 1.58 -4.19 -9.73
N VAL A 82 0.85 -3.71 -8.72
CA VAL A 82 -0.49 -3.14 -8.88
C VAL A 82 -0.37 -1.66 -9.22
N CYS A 83 -1.01 -1.23 -10.33
CA CYS A 83 -1.16 0.18 -10.67
C CYS A 83 -2.60 0.61 -10.44
N SER A 84 -2.84 1.53 -9.51
CA SER A 84 -4.18 2.07 -9.22
C SER A 84 -4.07 3.47 -8.63
N GLU A 85 -5.13 4.27 -8.74
CA GLU A 85 -5.32 5.41 -7.84
C GLU A 85 -5.61 4.82 -6.46
N PHE A 86 -4.61 4.75 -5.58
CA PHE A 86 -4.78 4.18 -4.25
C PHE A 86 -5.51 5.20 -3.34
N PRO A 87 -6.73 4.91 -2.85
CA PRO A 87 -7.46 5.81 -1.96
C PRO A 87 -7.01 5.62 -0.50
N LEU A 88 -5.69 5.73 -0.25
CA LEU A 88 -5.11 5.43 1.07
C LEU A 88 -5.65 6.36 2.18
N PRO A 89 -5.79 7.68 1.97
CA PRO A 89 -6.37 8.56 2.99
C PRO A 89 -7.81 8.17 3.35
N GLU A 90 -8.63 7.82 2.35
CA GLU A 90 -10.01 7.39 2.53
C GLU A 90 -10.09 6.04 3.25
N MET A 91 -9.19 5.10 2.93
CA MET A 91 -9.08 3.82 3.64
C MET A 91 -8.70 4.02 5.11
N LEU A 92 -7.77 4.94 5.41
CA LEU A 92 -7.39 5.28 6.79
C LEU A 92 -8.56 5.88 7.56
N ALA A 93 -9.23 6.87 6.96
CA ALA A 93 -10.39 7.52 7.56
C ALA A 93 -11.53 6.51 7.81
N PHE A 94 -11.77 5.60 6.86
CA PHE A 94 -12.75 4.53 7.01
C PHE A 94 -12.42 3.60 8.19
N GLN A 95 -11.16 3.14 8.29
CA GLN A 95 -10.71 2.31 9.43
C GLN A 95 -10.87 3.05 10.76
N GLN A 96 -10.52 4.34 10.83
CA GLN A 96 -10.64 5.13 12.05
C GLN A 96 -12.09 5.36 12.47
N GLN A 97 -13.01 5.49 11.51
CA GLN A 97 -14.42 5.78 11.77
C GLN A 97 -15.23 4.52 12.08
N HIS A 98 -14.88 3.38 11.48
CA HIS A 98 -15.72 2.17 11.49
C HIS A 98 -15.02 0.91 11.99
N GLY A 99 -13.69 0.89 12.00
CA GLY A 99 -12.91 -0.27 12.37
C GLY A 99 -12.80 -0.43 13.88
N ASP A 100 -12.86 -1.68 14.33
CA ASP A 100 -12.31 -2.05 15.63
C ASP A 100 -10.77 -2.27 15.50
N PRO A 101 -10.02 -2.32 16.62
CA PRO A 101 -8.57 -2.52 16.59
C PRO A 101 -8.08 -3.84 15.95
N GLN A 102 -8.97 -4.80 15.71
CA GLN A 102 -8.65 -6.13 15.14
C GLN A 102 -9.12 -6.27 13.69
N SER A 103 -9.87 -5.30 13.16
CA SER A 103 -10.38 -5.27 11.80
C SER A 103 -9.36 -4.76 10.79
N PHE A 104 -9.57 -5.10 9.52
CA PHE A 104 -8.75 -4.63 8.40
C PHE A 104 -9.63 -4.17 7.24
N VAL A 105 -9.11 -3.23 6.44
CA VAL A 105 -9.78 -2.72 5.23
C VAL A 105 -9.15 -3.35 4.00
N ILE A 106 -9.99 -3.90 3.11
CA ILE A 106 -9.56 -4.40 1.80
C ILE A 106 -10.08 -3.47 0.71
N LEU A 107 -9.18 -3.06 -0.21
CA LEU A 107 -9.56 -2.38 -1.44
C LEU A 107 -9.95 -3.42 -2.50
N GLY A 108 -11.19 -3.36 -2.97
CA GLY A 108 -11.70 -4.19 -4.06
C GLY A 108 -12.23 -3.34 -5.21
N THR A 109 -12.14 -3.87 -6.44
CA THR A 109 -12.78 -3.27 -7.62
C THR A 109 -13.54 -4.33 -8.41
N THR A 110 -14.57 -3.91 -9.14
CA THR A 110 -15.34 -4.79 -10.01
C THR A 110 -14.81 -4.71 -11.42
N VAL A 111 -14.39 -5.84 -11.97
CA VAL A 111 -14.04 -5.94 -13.38
C VAL A 111 -15.33 -6.06 -14.18
N ARG A 112 -15.66 -5.04 -14.98
CA ARG A 112 -16.79 -5.12 -15.92
C ARG A 112 -16.38 -6.03 -17.07
N GLY A 113 -16.87 -7.27 -17.06
CA GLY A 113 -16.72 -8.20 -18.18
C GLY A 113 -17.35 -7.60 -19.44
N GLY A 114 -16.60 -7.58 -20.55
CA GLY A 114 -17.07 -7.05 -21.83
C GLY A 114 -18.17 -7.89 -22.44
N LEU A 115 -19.42 -7.67 -22.01
CA LEU A 115 -20.61 -7.92 -22.81
C LEU A 115 -21.38 -6.61 -22.87
N GLY A 116 -21.45 -6.05 -24.07
CA GLY A 116 -21.90 -4.68 -24.31
C GLY A 116 -23.25 -4.36 -23.69
N GLN A 117 -23.27 -3.32 -22.85
CA GLN A 117 -24.45 -2.50 -22.56
C GLN A 117 -24.01 -1.03 -22.43
N PRO A 118 -24.87 -0.09 -22.84
CA PRO A 118 -24.46 1.28 -23.14
C PRO A 118 -24.06 2.04 -21.89
N GLN A 119 -23.10 2.94 -22.06
CA GLN A 119 -22.67 3.88 -21.04
C GLN A 119 -23.88 4.68 -20.53
N ALA A 120 -24.29 4.44 -19.29
CA ALA A 120 -25.14 5.33 -18.53
C ALA A 120 -24.27 6.15 -17.58
N ALA A 121 -24.53 7.45 -17.60
CA ALA A 121 -23.85 8.56 -16.94
C ALA A 121 -23.46 8.31 -15.48
N GLY A 122 -22.37 8.98 -15.08
CA GLY A 122 -21.94 9.04 -13.69
C GLY A 122 -23.07 9.50 -12.77
N SER A 123 -23.41 8.65 -11.82
CA SER A 123 -24.09 9.03 -10.59
C SER A 123 -23.12 8.82 -9.44
N LEU A 124 -22.87 9.89 -8.69
CA LEU A 124 -22.40 9.82 -7.30
C LEU A 124 -23.24 8.77 -6.57
N GLY A 125 -22.62 7.65 -6.19
CA GLY A 125 -23.28 6.55 -5.53
C GLY A 125 -22.41 6.05 -4.39
N THR A 126 -22.75 6.49 -3.18
CA THR A 126 -22.29 5.93 -1.91
C THR A 126 -22.62 4.44 -1.85
N HIS A 127 -21.68 3.58 -2.23
CA HIS A 127 -21.73 2.15 -1.93
C HIS A 127 -20.42 1.72 -1.29
N LEU A 128 -20.35 2.03 0.00
CA LEU A 128 -19.47 1.35 0.92
C LEU A 128 -20.06 -0.04 1.16
N ASN A 129 -19.64 -1.00 0.32
CA ASN A 129 -19.91 -2.40 0.60
C ASN A 129 -19.14 -2.78 1.87
N ARG A 130 -19.89 -3.10 2.93
CA ARG A 130 -19.42 -3.87 4.07
C ARG A 130 -18.69 -5.11 3.53
N ALA A 131 -17.38 -5.16 3.72
CA ALA A 131 -16.69 -6.43 3.78
C ALA A 131 -16.90 -6.97 5.21
N CYS A 132 -17.49 -8.15 5.31
CA CYS A 132 -17.39 -8.99 6.51
C CYS A 132 -15.96 -9.46 6.71
#